data_AF-A0A819SR19-F1
#
_entry.id   AF-A0A819SR19-F1
#
_cell.length_a   1.000
_cell.length_b   1.000
_cell.length_c   1.000
_cell.angle_alpha   90.00
_cell.angle_beta   90.00
_cell.angle_gamma   90.00
#
_symmetry.space_group_name_H-M   'P 1'
#
loop_
_entity.id
_entity.type
_entity.pdbx_description
1 polymer ?
#
loop_
_entity_poly.entity_id
_entity_poly.type
_entity_poly.pdbx_seq_one_letter_code
_entity_poly.pdbx_strand_id
1 'polypeptide(L)'
;MCSRNEDILLDVTVLPKDIFERVDHKFYDVVKSVAGDSLAKILKIQLINSVGKLLNTPDIFAFFQYDSEETDAIKLESCFKSKTGQFIVKP
;
A
#
# COMPACT_ATOMS: atom_id res chain seq x y z
N MET A 1 14.24 16.23 -12.84
CA MET A 1 15.06 15.00 -12.97
C MET A 1 15.48 14.59 -11.56
N CYS A 2 14.86 13.56 -10.97
CA CYS A 2 15.32 13.00 -9.70
C CYS A 2 15.94 11.63 -9.98
N SER A 3 17.26 11.56 -9.86
CA SER A 3 18.01 10.31 -9.79
C SER A 3 18.07 9.84 -8.35
N ARG A 4 17.69 8.58 -8.12
CA ARG A 4 18.49 7.52 -7.47
C ARG A 4 17.61 6.27 -7.40
N ASN A 5 17.88 5.32 -8.30
CA ASN A 5 17.50 3.92 -8.06
C ASN A 5 18.44 3.42 -6.97
N GLU A 6 18.01 3.51 -5.71
CA GLU A 6 18.53 2.59 -4.70
C GLU A 6 17.85 1.24 -4.99
N ASP A 7 18.65 0.25 -5.38
CA ASP A 7 18.19 -1.13 -5.42
C ASP A 7 17.81 -1.52 -3.99
N ILE A 8 16.53 -1.34 -3.64
CA ILE A 8 15.97 -1.87 -2.39
C ILE A 8 16.12 -3.38 -2.50
N LEU A 9 17.08 -3.94 -1.77
CA LEU A 9 17.23 -5.37 -1.63
C LEU A 9 16.02 -5.86 -0.82
N LEU A 10 14.94 -6.21 -1.52
CA LEU A 10 13.76 -6.81 -0.94
C LEU A 10 14.19 -8.12 -0.26
N ASP A 11 14.19 -8.11 1.07
CA ASP A 11 14.36 -9.33 1.84
C ASP A 11 13.09 -10.18 1.70
N VAL A 12 13.06 -11.00 0.66
CA VAL A 12 11.95 -11.91 0.39
C VAL A 12 11.83 -13.04 1.42
N THR A 13 12.80 -13.20 2.33
CA THR A 13 12.73 -14.22 3.39
C THR A 13 11.69 -13.90 4.46
N VAL A 14 11.28 -12.63 4.57
CA VAL A 14 10.18 -12.22 5.47
C VAL A 14 8.80 -12.64 4.95
N LEU A 15 8.70 -13.02 3.67
CA LEU A 15 7.45 -13.43 3.06
C LEU A 15 7.16 -14.91 3.37
N PRO A 16 5.93 -15.26 3.78
CA PRO A 16 5.52 -16.66 3.91
C PRO A 16 5.65 -17.42 2.58
N LYS A 17 6.04 -18.70 2.65
CA LYS A 17 6.19 -19.55 1.44
C LYS A 17 4.89 -19.72 0.65
N ASP A 18 3.75 -19.62 1.33
CA ASP A 18 2.39 -19.78 0.79
C ASP A 18 1.76 -18.42 0.42
N ILE A 19 2.54 -17.34 0.26
CA ILE A 19 2.00 -15.99 0.05
C ILE A 19 1.08 -15.87 -1.17
N PHE A 20 1.32 -16.66 -2.22
CA PHE A 20 0.45 -16.69 -3.41
C PHE A 20 -0.90 -17.39 -3.19
N GLU A 21 -1.04 -18.21 -2.15
CA GLU A 21 -2.28 -18.90 -1.77
C GLU A 21 -3.13 -18.08 -0.79
N ARG A 22 -2.51 -17.08 -0.15
CA ARG A 22 -3.19 -16.23 0.83
C ARG A 22 -4.09 -15.22 0.13
N VAL A 23 -5.36 -15.24 0.55
CA VAL A 23 -6.40 -14.31 0.09
C VAL A 23 -7.12 -13.66 1.26
N ASP A 24 -7.76 -12.52 1.00
CA ASP A 24 -8.56 -11.76 1.96
C ASP A 24 -7.79 -11.48 3.26
N HIS A 25 -8.37 -11.81 4.41
CA HIS A 25 -7.79 -11.54 5.73
C HIS A 25 -6.35 -12.06 5.84
N LYS A 26 -6.05 -13.27 5.36
CA LYS A 26 -4.70 -13.86 5.45
C LYS A 26 -3.68 -13.08 4.64
N PHE A 27 -4.09 -12.47 3.53
CA PHE A 27 -3.25 -11.61 2.73
C PHE A 27 -2.98 -10.30 3.46
N TYR A 28 -4.04 -9.65 3.98
CA TYR A 28 -3.91 -8.40 4.71
C TYR A 28 -3.08 -8.53 5.99
N ASP A 29 -3.15 -9.67 6.68
CA ASP A 29 -2.33 -9.93 7.87
C ASP A 29 -0.82 -9.94 7.54
N VAL A 30 -0.45 -10.53 6.39
CA VAL A 30 0.96 -10.52 5.92
C VAL A 30 1.38 -9.12 5.52
N VAL A 31 0.54 -8.39 4.78
CA VAL A 31 0.85 -7.00 4.41
C VAL A 31 1.04 -6.16 5.66
N LYS A 32 0.20 -6.32 6.67
CA LYS A 32 0.32 -5.63 7.94
C LYS A 32 1.63 -5.98 8.67
N SER A 33 2.03 -7.25 8.70
CA SER A 33 3.26 -7.67 9.38
C SER A 33 4.54 -7.20 8.66
N VAL A 34 4.50 -7.06 7.34
CA VAL A 34 5.67 -6.72 6.52
C VAL A 34 5.77 -5.22 6.22
N ALA A 35 4.64 -4.57 5.94
CA ALA A 35 4.57 -3.20 5.43
C ALA A 35 3.67 -2.28 6.27
N GLY A 36 3.13 -2.77 7.38
CA GLY A 36 2.39 -1.97 8.36
C GLY A 36 0.90 -1.81 8.07
N ASP A 37 0.19 -1.30 9.08
CA ASP A 37 -1.27 -1.14 9.08
C ASP A 37 -1.79 -0.25 7.97
N SER A 38 -1.10 0.85 7.67
CA SER A 38 -1.54 1.82 6.66
C SER A 38 -1.63 1.18 5.28
N LEU A 39 -0.61 0.42 4.85
CA LEU A 39 -0.63 -0.23 3.54
C LEU A 39 -1.71 -1.31 3.48
N ALA A 40 -1.85 -2.11 4.55
CA ALA A 40 -2.90 -3.12 4.63
C ALA A 40 -4.32 -2.51 4.49
N LYS A 41 -4.56 -1.34 5.12
CA LYS A 41 -5.83 -0.61 5.00
C LYS A 41 -6.06 -0.09 3.58
N ILE A 42 -5.02 0.46 2.94
CA ILE A 42 -5.08 0.96 1.56
C ILE A 42 -5.44 -0.15 0.58
N LEU A 43 -4.78 -1.30 0.69
CA LEU A 43 -5.08 -2.46 -0.18
C LEU A 43 -6.48 -3.00 0.07
N LYS A 44 -6.92 -3.03 1.34
CA LYS A 44 -8.25 -3.52 1.72
C LYS A 44 -9.38 -2.69 1.12
N ILE A 45 -9.24 -1.37 1.09
CA ILE A 45 -10.26 -0.46 0.56
C ILE A 45 -10.41 -0.60 -0.95
N GLN A 46 -9.32 -0.92 -1.65
CA GLN A 46 -9.32 -1.19 -3.09
C GLN A 46 -9.65 -2.65 -3.45
N LEU A 47 -9.99 -3.49 -2.47
CA LEU A 47 -10.26 -4.92 -2.65
C LEU A 47 -9.09 -5.69 -3.31
N ILE A 48 -7.87 -5.20 -3.10
CA ILE A 48 -6.62 -5.87 -3.47
C ILE A 48 -6.33 -6.90 -2.38
N ASN A 49 -6.96 -8.06 -2.52
CA ASN A 49 -7.03 -9.10 -1.50
C ASN A 49 -6.12 -10.30 -1.77
N SER A 50 -5.15 -10.19 -2.69
CA SER A 50 -4.19 -11.24 -3.02
C SER A 50 -2.96 -10.66 -3.71
N VAL A 51 -1.87 -11.43 -3.71
CA VAL A 51 -0.66 -11.09 -4.47
C VAL A 51 -0.97 -10.90 -5.96
N GLY A 52 -1.82 -11.76 -6.53
CA GLY A 52 -2.19 -11.66 -7.94
C GLY A 52 -2.84 -10.31 -8.28
N LYS A 53 -3.79 -9.84 -7.45
CA LYS A 53 -4.38 -8.51 -7.66
C LYS A 53 -3.37 -7.38 -7.44
N LEU A 54 -2.50 -7.51 -6.44
CA LEU A 54 -1.47 -6.51 -6.15
C LEU A 54 -0.54 -6.34 -7.35
N LEU A 55 -0.03 -7.44 -7.91
CA LEU A 55 0.85 -7.43 -9.08
C LEU A 55 0.16 -6.90 -10.35
N ASN A 56 -1.17 -7.03 -10.44
CA ASN A 56 -1.96 -6.49 -11.55
C ASN A 56 -2.45 -5.05 -11.30
N THR A 57 -2.05 -4.41 -10.19
CA THR A 57 -2.40 -3.02 -9.89
C THR A 57 -1.16 -2.14 -10.10
N PRO A 58 -1.08 -1.38 -11.20
CA PRO A 58 0.13 -0.63 -11.56
C PRO A 58 0.49 0.48 -10.57
N ASP A 59 -0.53 1.12 -9.99
CA ASP A 59 -0.36 2.17 -8.99
C ASP A 59 -1.46 2.01 -7.92
N ILE A 60 -1.07 1.47 -6.77
CA ILE A 60 -1.97 1.28 -5.62
C ILE A 60 -2.36 2.58 -4.93
N PHE A 61 -1.74 3.72 -5.25
CA PHE A 61 -2.05 5.01 -4.65
C PHE A 61 -2.84 5.93 -5.59
N ALA A 62 -3.05 5.52 -6.85
CA ALA A 62 -3.82 6.28 -7.84
C ALA A 62 -5.21 6.67 -7.33
N PHE A 63 -5.85 5.82 -6.52
CA PHE A 63 -7.18 6.09 -5.96
C PHE A 63 -7.22 7.31 -5.02
N PHE A 64 -6.09 7.79 -4.50
CA PHE A 64 -6.05 9.04 -3.73
C PHE A 64 -6.39 10.28 -4.58
N GLN A 65 -6.40 10.18 -5.91
CA GLN A 65 -6.84 11.26 -6.79
C GLN A 65 -8.35 11.45 -6.80
N TYR A 66 -9.13 10.47 -6.32
CA TYR A 66 -10.57 10.62 -6.23
C TYR A 66 -10.95 11.56 -5.09
N ASP A 67 -11.87 12.48 -5.39
CA ASP A 67 -12.46 13.41 -4.43
C ASP A 67 -13.59 12.69 -3.68
N SER A 68 -13.26 12.14 -2.52
CA SER A 68 -14.21 11.41 -1.67
C SER A 68 -13.80 11.48 -0.20
N GLU A 69 -14.79 11.46 0.70
CA GLU A 69 -14.54 11.50 2.14
C GLU A 69 -13.72 10.29 2.61
N GLU A 70 -13.93 9.13 1.98
CA GLU A 70 -13.17 7.91 2.28
C GLU A 70 -11.69 8.05 1.93
N THR A 71 -11.37 8.62 0.77
CA THR A 71 -9.95 8.81 0.40
C THR A 71 -9.30 9.87 1.29
N ASP A 72 -10.02 10.91 1.68
CA ASP A 72 -9.53 11.95 2.57
C ASP A 72 -9.24 11.44 3.98
N ALA A 73 -10.11 10.60 4.54
CA ALA A 73 -9.86 9.94 5.82
C ALA A 73 -8.56 9.12 5.80
N ILE A 74 -8.33 8.34 4.74
CA ILE A 74 -7.13 7.51 4.60
C ILE A 74 -5.88 8.37 4.41
N LYS A 75 -5.95 9.43 3.59
CA LYS A 75 -4.85 10.38 3.39
C LYS A 75 -4.42 11.01 4.70
N LEU A 76 -5.36 11.41 5.56
CA LEU A 76 -5.05 12.01 6.86
C LEU A 76 -4.32 11.05 7.80
N GLU A 77 -4.67 9.76 7.78
CA GLU A 77 -4.02 8.75 8.60
C GLU A 77 -2.66 8.30 8.05
N SER A 78 -2.59 8.10 6.74
CA SER A 78 -1.51 7.35 6.07
C SER A 78 -0.48 8.24 5.36
N CYS A 79 -0.74 9.53 5.23
CA CYS A 79 0.12 10.48 4.52
C CYS A 79 0.57 11.65 5.43
N PHE A 80 1.63 12.35 5.01
CA PHE A 80 1.94 13.69 5.49
C PHE A 80 1.16 14.72 4.68
N LYS A 81 0.47 15.64 5.35
CA LYS A 81 -0.16 16.80 4.71
C LYS A 81 0.83 17.95 4.65
N SER A 82 1.19 18.39 3.45
CA SER A 82 2.01 19.57 3.24
C SER A 82 1.22 20.84 3.60
N LYS A 83 1.94 21.95 3.84
CA LYS A 83 1.31 23.27 4.07
C LYS A 83 0.52 23.77 2.85
N THR A 84 0.79 23.24 1.66
CA THR A 84 0.05 23.56 0.43
C THR A 84 -1.18 22.66 0.22
N GLY A 85 -1.46 21.76 1.18
CA GLY A 85 -2.61 20.86 1.12
C GLY A 85 -2.36 19.56 0.35
N GLN A 86 -1.15 19.32 -0.16
CA GLN A 86 -0.80 18.08 -0.84
C GLN A 86 -0.55 16.95 0.17
N PHE A 87 -0.94 15.73 -0.18
CA PHE A 87 -0.66 14.54 0.63
C PHE A 87 0.53 13.78 0.06
N ILE A 88 1.47 13.39 0.94
CA ILE A 88 2.67 12.62 0.61
C ILE A 88 2.61 11.31 1.39
N VAL A 89 2.64 10.17 0.70
CA VAL A 89 2.58 8.84 1.33
C VAL A 89 3.78 8.66 2.28
N LYS A 90 3.53 8.14 3.49
CA LYS A 90 4.59 7.82 4.45
C LYS A 90 5.37 6.59 3.95
N PRO A 91 6.71 6.65 3.87
CA PRO A 91 7.53 5.51 3.46
C PRO A 91 7.45 4.36 4.46
#